data_AF-A0A936MY00-F1
#
_entry.id   AF-A0A936MY00-F1
#
_cell.length_a   1.000
_cell.length_b   1.000
_cell.length_c   1.000
_cell.angle_alpha   90.00
_cell.angle_beta   90.00
_cell.angle_gamma   90.00
#
_symmetry.space_group_name_H-M   'P 1'
#
loop_
_entity.id
_entity.type
_entity.pdbx_description
1 polymer ?
#
loop_
_entity_poly.entity_id
_entity_poly.type
_entity_poly.pdbx_seq_one_letter_code
_entity_poly.pdbx_strand_id
1 'polypeptide(L)'
;MTDQVEAYQEAVAHALSAIQDLGDHDVDDAFVETVLRIKALLIRQNVSAYIPIYRAREIRAVGEENRTSAYGPPPPEGCKVDGRAHIAGYPVFYGAIDQDTAIKEVLRTLGNDHTVTKLYVSKWWATREYNVLEFLYDDEVLQTESAKSINSRSLARLKEILAELPGSGADLLTVCRFVSKHFLDDNYTVSSKLSHSVLYSEKSAISEHVEVHGLWYPSVVKKHDGYNVAFTPDFVKESMSLRLVYEYLVKDNTDKGVRVSIKGVGMVDGARQVVMWFDVALREPEFRRIQCVIEGDFIVDIGEESVFCSGVHQSDATTVLNTVFKPVIADLAGYIGTIDVDIAPGSLIERPVSINLLEPLEVIHSGQRYSVKAINALVVLRPRFKQRNG
;
A
#
# COMPACT_ATOMS: atom_id res chain seq x y z
N MET A 1 0.22 14.83 36.76
CA MET A 1 0.97 13.64 36.31
C MET A 1 0.55 12.41 37.12
N THR A 2 0.54 12.48 38.45
CA THR A 2 0.06 11.38 39.33
C THR A 2 -1.37 10.92 39.00
N ASP A 3 -2.33 11.84 38.90
CA ASP A 3 -3.74 11.51 38.59
C ASP A 3 -3.92 10.82 37.23
N GLN A 4 -3.08 11.18 36.24
CA GLN A 4 -3.10 10.54 34.93
C GLN A 4 -2.54 9.12 35.00
N VAL A 5 -1.44 8.92 35.72
CA VAL A 5 -0.83 7.59 35.92
C VAL A 5 -1.79 6.65 36.65
N GLU A 6 -2.48 7.12 37.70
CA GLU A 6 -3.48 6.34 38.41
C GLU A 6 -4.67 5.96 37.52
N ALA A 7 -5.21 6.92 36.77
CA ALA A 7 -6.29 6.65 35.81
C ALA A 7 -5.88 5.65 34.73
N TYR A 8 -4.62 5.67 34.28
CA TYR A 8 -4.09 4.68 33.34
C TYR A 8 -3.94 3.30 33.98
N GLN A 9 -3.44 3.21 35.21
CA GLN A 9 -3.32 1.94 35.93
C GLN A 9 -4.68 1.30 36.17
N GLU A 10 -5.69 2.09 36.56
CA GLU A 10 -7.06 1.64 36.72
C GLU A 10 -7.64 1.14 35.39
N ALA A 11 -7.45 1.88 34.30
CA ALA A 11 -7.86 1.46 32.97
C ALA A 11 -7.19 0.13 32.58
N VAL A 12 -5.87 0.00 32.75
CA VAL A 12 -5.17 -1.25 32.42
C VAL A 12 -5.68 -2.43 33.25
N ALA A 13 -5.90 -2.24 34.56
CA ALA A 13 -6.44 -3.28 35.43
C ALA A 13 -7.87 -3.70 35.00
N HIS A 14 -8.72 -2.74 34.64
CA HIS A 14 -10.06 -3.00 34.14
C HIS A 14 -10.02 -3.77 32.81
N ALA A 15 -9.15 -3.38 31.87
CA ALA A 15 -8.99 -4.10 30.60
C ALA A 15 -8.50 -5.53 30.83
N LEU A 16 -7.59 -5.77 31.77
CA LEU A 16 -7.13 -7.11 32.09
C LEU A 16 -8.22 -7.98 32.71
N SER A 17 -9.01 -7.44 33.63
CA SER A 17 -10.17 -8.16 34.19
C SER A 17 -11.13 -8.54 33.08
N ALA A 18 -11.47 -7.57 32.20
CA ALA A 18 -12.31 -7.83 31.05
C ALA A 18 -11.70 -8.90 30.13
N ILE A 19 -10.40 -8.88 29.83
CA ILE A 19 -9.76 -9.94 29.03
C ILE A 19 -9.88 -11.33 29.68
N GLN A 20 -9.88 -11.42 31.01
CA GLN A 20 -10.04 -12.68 31.73
C GLN A 20 -11.49 -13.19 31.73
N ASP A 21 -12.45 -12.26 31.82
CA ASP A 21 -13.89 -12.55 31.90
C ASP A 21 -14.53 -12.78 30.52
N LEU A 22 -14.07 -12.02 29.53
CA LEU A 22 -14.46 -12.13 28.14
C LEU A 22 -13.74 -13.36 27.57
N GLY A 23 -14.46 -14.48 27.45
CA GLY A 23 -14.06 -15.51 26.48
C GLY A 23 -13.97 -14.89 25.07
N ASP A 24 -13.52 -15.65 24.07
CA ASP A 24 -13.19 -15.18 22.70
C ASP A 24 -14.30 -14.42 21.91
N HIS A 25 -15.47 -14.10 22.48
CA HIS A 25 -16.69 -13.81 21.69
C HIS A 25 -17.49 -12.57 22.03
N ASP A 26 -17.31 -11.92 23.19
CA ASP A 26 -18.02 -10.66 23.43
C ASP A 26 -17.09 -9.68 24.13
N VAL A 27 -17.21 -8.42 23.75
CA VAL A 27 -16.39 -7.33 24.28
C VAL A 27 -17.33 -6.16 24.46
N ASP A 28 -17.54 -5.79 25.72
CA ASP A 28 -18.51 -4.77 26.08
C ASP A 28 -17.96 -3.35 25.82
N ASP A 29 -18.86 -2.38 25.92
CA ASP A 29 -18.51 -0.97 25.70
C ASP A 29 -17.48 -0.48 26.74
N ALA A 30 -17.43 -1.10 27.93
CA ALA A 30 -16.50 -0.73 28.98
C ALA A 30 -15.06 -1.15 28.64
N PHE A 31 -14.84 -2.33 28.05
CA PHE A 31 -13.55 -2.70 27.51
C PHE A 31 -13.13 -1.78 26.37
N VAL A 32 -14.04 -1.49 25.43
CA VAL A 32 -13.74 -0.58 24.31
C VAL A 32 -13.36 0.78 24.85
N GLU A 33 -14.11 1.35 25.80
CA GLU A 33 -13.78 2.61 26.46
C GLU A 33 -12.40 2.56 27.13
N THR A 34 -12.08 1.44 27.78
CA THR A 34 -10.80 1.23 28.45
C THR A 34 -9.63 1.21 27.48
N VAL A 35 -9.75 0.45 26.37
CA VAL A 35 -8.76 0.46 25.28
C VAL A 35 -8.65 1.85 24.67
N LEU A 36 -9.78 2.56 24.55
CA LEU A 36 -9.76 3.93 24.09
C LEU A 36 -9.04 4.85 25.08
N ARG A 37 -9.10 4.63 26.40
CA ARG A 37 -8.37 5.42 27.40
C ARG A 37 -6.86 5.30 27.24
N ILE A 38 -6.36 4.09 27.02
CA ILE A 38 -4.93 3.84 26.75
C ILE A 38 -4.49 4.30 25.35
N LYS A 39 -5.44 4.54 24.42
CA LYS A 39 -5.12 4.87 23.01
C LYS A 39 -4.23 6.08 22.85
N ALA A 40 -4.34 7.09 23.73
CA ALA A 40 -3.59 8.34 23.61
C ALA A 40 -2.07 8.08 23.59
N LEU A 41 -1.63 7.03 24.30
CA LEU A 41 -0.26 6.56 24.33
C LEU A 41 0.17 5.87 23.02
N LEU A 42 -0.78 5.18 22.39
CA LEU A 42 -0.58 4.38 21.18
C LEU A 42 -0.70 5.19 19.87
N ILE A 43 -1.10 6.47 19.94
CA ILE A 43 -1.21 7.32 18.75
C ILE A 43 0.17 7.66 18.20
N ARG A 44 0.48 7.15 17.01
CA ARG A 44 1.60 7.64 16.21
C ARG A 44 1.26 8.98 15.59
N GLN A 45 1.94 10.02 16.06
CA GLN A 45 1.77 11.39 15.58
C GLN A 45 2.72 11.69 14.42
N ASN A 46 2.34 12.66 13.59
CA ASN A 46 3.15 13.20 12.49
C ASN A 46 3.69 12.12 11.54
N VAL A 47 2.83 11.15 11.19
CA VAL A 47 3.15 10.18 10.15
C VAL A 47 3.39 10.92 8.84
N SER A 48 4.52 10.61 8.21
CA SER A 48 4.95 11.28 6.99
C SER A 48 3.92 11.16 5.88
N ALA A 49 3.63 12.28 5.23
CA ALA A 49 2.75 12.36 4.06
C ALA A 49 3.27 11.54 2.86
N TYR A 50 4.55 11.17 2.86
CA TYR A 50 5.23 10.51 1.74
C TYR A 50 5.09 8.99 1.74
N ILE A 51 4.46 8.39 2.76
CA ILE A 51 4.23 6.94 2.80
C ILE A 51 3.11 6.60 1.79
N PRO A 52 3.41 5.82 0.73
CA PRO A 52 2.38 5.42 -0.22
C PRO A 52 1.41 4.45 0.42
N ILE A 53 0.12 4.68 0.22
CA ILE A 53 -0.95 3.77 0.61
C ILE A 53 -1.50 3.12 -0.66
N TYR A 54 -1.45 1.80 -0.70
CA TYR A 54 -1.94 1.00 -1.81
C TYR A 54 -3.32 0.45 -1.50
N ARG A 55 -4.22 0.49 -2.47
CA ARG A 55 -5.53 -0.16 -2.38
C ARG A 55 -5.79 -0.97 -3.64
N ALA A 56 -5.99 -2.27 -3.46
CA ALA A 56 -6.41 -3.15 -4.54
C ALA A 56 -7.92 -3.32 -4.56
N ARG A 57 -8.49 -3.58 -5.75
CA ARG A 57 -9.88 -3.98 -5.93
C ARG A 57 -10.03 -4.87 -7.15
N GLU A 58 -11.01 -5.77 -7.12
CA GLU A 58 -11.41 -6.54 -8.29
C GLU A 58 -12.10 -5.64 -9.34
N ILE A 59 -11.82 -5.91 -10.62
CA ILE A 59 -12.52 -5.28 -11.74
C ILE A 59 -13.80 -6.07 -12.04
N ARG A 60 -14.93 -5.63 -11.47
CA ARG A 60 -16.25 -6.30 -11.62
C ARG A 60 -17.14 -5.73 -12.73
N ALA A 61 -17.01 -4.45 -13.06
CA ALA A 61 -17.83 -3.79 -14.07
C ALA A 61 -17.04 -2.71 -14.81
N VAL A 62 -17.31 -2.57 -16.11
CA VAL A 62 -16.73 -1.54 -16.99
C VAL A 62 -17.60 -0.28 -16.88
N GLY A 63 -17.01 0.89 -16.70
CA GLY A 63 -17.71 2.18 -16.82
C GLY A 63 -17.29 3.27 -15.84
N GLU A 64 -16.65 2.93 -14.72
CA GLU A 64 -16.25 3.91 -13.69
C GLU A 64 -14.74 4.03 -13.50
N GLU A 65 -13.94 3.21 -14.20
CA GLU A 65 -12.49 3.17 -14.05
C GLU A 65 -11.78 4.49 -14.39
N ASN A 66 -12.47 5.39 -15.09
CA ASN A 66 -11.97 6.71 -15.45
C ASN A 66 -12.27 7.78 -14.38
N ARG A 67 -12.98 7.47 -13.29
CA ARG A 67 -13.29 8.42 -12.22
C ARG A 67 -12.41 8.15 -11.00
N THR A 68 -11.83 9.19 -10.41
CA THR A 68 -11.01 9.05 -9.18
C THR A 68 -11.83 8.46 -8.02
N SER A 69 -13.13 8.82 -7.94
CA SER A 69 -14.06 8.33 -6.91
C SER A 69 -14.22 6.81 -6.92
N ALA A 70 -14.00 6.14 -8.06
CA ALA A 70 -14.07 4.68 -8.13
C ALA A 70 -12.99 4.02 -7.26
N TYR A 71 -11.88 4.69 -6.97
CA TYR A 71 -10.79 4.14 -6.17
C TYR A 71 -10.88 4.52 -4.68
N GLY A 72 -11.85 5.37 -4.32
CA GLY A 72 -12.08 5.87 -2.98
C GLY A 72 -12.80 4.88 -2.06
N PRO A 73 -13.14 5.28 -0.82
CA PRO A 73 -13.95 4.48 0.10
C PRO A 73 -15.27 4.03 -0.55
N PRO A 74 -15.80 2.85 -0.20
CA PRO A 74 -17.14 2.46 -0.64
C PRO A 74 -18.20 3.42 -0.09
N PRO A 75 -19.36 3.55 -0.75
CA PRO A 75 -20.49 4.28 -0.18
C PRO A 75 -21.10 3.48 0.99
N PRO A 76 -21.79 4.13 1.95
CA PRO A 76 -22.40 3.46 3.11
C PRO A 76 -23.27 2.25 2.75
N GLU A 77 -24.02 2.31 1.64
CA GLU A 77 -24.90 1.25 1.17
C GLU A 77 -24.14 -0.01 0.72
N GLY A 78 -22.85 0.13 0.43
CA GLY A 78 -21.92 -0.95 0.11
C GLY A 78 -21.35 -1.66 1.34
N CYS A 79 -21.49 -1.08 2.53
CA CYS A 79 -20.98 -1.61 3.80
C CYS A 79 -22.08 -2.31 4.60
N LYS A 80 -22.54 -3.46 4.11
CA LYS A 80 -23.68 -4.19 4.71
C LYS A 80 -23.30 -5.13 5.86
N VAL A 81 -22.02 -5.44 5.99
CA VAL A 81 -21.48 -6.37 6.98
C VAL A 81 -20.27 -5.74 7.64
N ASP A 82 -20.00 -6.16 8.86
CA ASP A 82 -18.80 -5.76 9.57
C ASP A 82 -17.54 -6.25 8.85
N GLY A 83 -16.49 -5.45 8.96
CA GLY A 83 -15.14 -5.81 8.57
C GLY A 83 -14.17 -5.40 9.65
N ARG A 84 -12.90 -5.80 9.54
CA ARG A 84 -11.87 -5.56 10.57
C ARG A 84 -11.80 -4.13 11.10
N ALA A 85 -12.00 -3.13 10.24
CA ALA A 85 -11.89 -1.73 10.61
C ALA A 85 -13.21 -0.94 10.49
N HIS A 86 -14.34 -1.62 10.31
CA HIS A 86 -15.63 -0.94 10.23
C HIS A 86 -16.82 -1.80 10.64
N ILE A 87 -17.82 -1.15 11.21
CA ILE A 87 -19.16 -1.73 11.39
C ILE A 87 -20.04 -1.44 10.16
N ALA A 88 -21.09 -2.24 9.98
CA ALA A 88 -22.06 -2.04 8.90
C ALA A 88 -22.62 -0.59 8.88
N GLY A 89 -22.70 0.00 7.69
CA GLY A 89 -23.16 1.37 7.45
C GLY A 89 -22.09 2.47 7.57
N TYR A 90 -20.90 2.16 8.09
CA TYR A 90 -19.84 3.14 8.31
C TYR A 90 -18.61 2.83 7.43
N PRO A 91 -18.53 3.38 6.21
CA PRO A 91 -17.50 2.97 5.26
C PRO A 91 -16.10 3.40 5.70
N VAL A 92 -15.07 2.64 5.35
CA VAL A 92 -13.68 3.07 5.53
C VAL A 92 -12.90 2.87 4.23
N PHE A 93 -11.88 3.67 4.03
CA PHE A 93 -10.89 3.41 3.00
C PHE A 93 -9.92 2.36 3.51
N TYR A 94 -10.04 1.14 3.01
CA TYR A 94 -9.07 0.06 3.24
C TYR A 94 -7.88 0.20 2.28
N GLY A 95 -6.67 0.11 2.81
CA GLY A 95 -5.45 0.02 2.04
C GLY A 95 -4.36 -0.78 2.77
N ALA A 96 -3.15 -0.75 2.23
CA ALA A 96 -1.95 -1.30 2.85
C ALA A 96 -0.76 -0.37 2.57
N ILE A 97 0.28 -0.46 3.40
CA ILE A 97 1.51 0.35 3.19
C ILE A 97 2.42 -0.20 2.09
N ASP A 98 2.12 -1.40 1.59
CA ASP A 98 2.81 -2.02 0.48
C ASP A 98 1.83 -2.66 -0.51
N GLN A 99 2.28 -2.80 -1.75
CA GLN A 99 1.45 -3.24 -2.85
C GLN A 99 1.09 -4.73 -2.81
N ASP A 100 2.02 -5.58 -2.35
CA ASP A 100 1.83 -7.04 -2.31
C ASP A 100 0.74 -7.41 -1.29
N THR A 101 0.76 -6.78 -0.11
CA THR A 101 -0.28 -6.91 0.92
C THR A 101 -1.65 -6.49 0.38
N ALA A 102 -1.74 -5.32 -0.26
CA ALA A 102 -3.00 -4.85 -0.83
C ALA A 102 -3.60 -5.85 -1.83
N ILE A 103 -2.77 -6.39 -2.73
CA ILE A 103 -3.20 -7.40 -3.73
C ILE A 103 -3.66 -8.68 -3.04
N LYS A 104 -2.87 -9.20 -2.11
CA LYS A 104 -3.16 -10.48 -1.45
C LYS A 104 -4.40 -10.43 -0.57
N GLU A 105 -4.70 -9.32 0.10
CA GLU A 105 -5.97 -9.18 0.86
C GLU A 105 -7.20 -9.30 -0.04
N VAL A 106 -7.14 -8.73 -1.26
CA VAL A 106 -8.22 -8.91 -2.24
C VAL A 106 -8.28 -10.36 -2.71
N LEU A 107 -7.14 -10.97 -3.06
CA LEU A 107 -7.11 -12.37 -3.51
C LEU A 107 -7.62 -13.34 -2.43
N ARG A 108 -7.32 -13.10 -1.15
CA ARG A 108 -7.85 -13.87 -0.01
C ARG A 108 -9.38 -13.84 0.00
N THR A 109 -9.97 -12.68 -0.25
CA THR A 109 -11.43 -12.49 -0.25
C THR A 109 -12.10 -13.16 -1.45
N LEU A 110 -11.38 -13.27 -2.59
CA LEU A 110 -11.89 -13.95 -3.77
C LEU A 110 -11.78 -15.48 -3.66
N GLY A 111 -10.84 -16.00 -2.86
CA GLY A 111 -10.62 -17.43 -2.68
C GLY A 111 -9.66 -18.03 -3.74
N ASN A 112 -9.39 -19.34 -3.62
CA ASN A 112 -8.32 -20.03 -4.35
C ASN A 112 -8.62 -20.33 -5.83
N ASP A 113 -9.86 -20.15 -6.29
CA ASP A 113 -10.27 -20.59 -7.64
C ASP A 113 -9.93 -19.59 -8.77
N HIS A 114 -9.36 -18.44 -8.46
CA HIS A 114 -9.17 -17.37 -9.45
C HIS A 114 -7.75 -17.34 -10.05
N THR A 115 -7.48 -18.30 -10.94
CA THR A 115 -6.22 -18.38 -11.72
C THR A 115 -5.98 -17.18 -12.64
N VAL A 116 -7.03 -16.41 -12.98
CA VAL A 116 -6.91 -15.18 -13.77
C VAL A 116 -7.87 -14.11 -13.25
N THR A 117 -7.38 -13.26 -12.35
CA THR A 117 -8.14 -12.10 -11.84
C THR A 117 -7.56 -10.82 -12.40
N LYS A 118 -8.43 -9.91 -12.84
CA LYS A 118 -8.02 -8.53 -13.11
C LYS A 118 -8.25 -7.67 -11.88
N LEU A 119 -7.22 -6.92 -11.49
CA LEU A 119 -7.25 -6.03 -10.34
C LEU A 119 -6.92 -4.60 -10.76
N TYR A 120 -7.57 -3.63 -10.15
CA TYR A 120 -7.01 -2.29 -10.06
C TYR A 120 -6.26 -2.13 -8.75
N VAL A 121 -5.02 -1.62 -8.82
CA VAL A 121 -4.23 -1.26 -7.64
C VAL A 121 -3.92 0.22 -7.69
N SER A 122 -4.58 0.96 -6.82
CA SER A 122 -4.46 2.40 -6.69
C SER A 122 -3.41 2.78 -5.66
N LYS A 123 -2.66 3.86 -5.92
CA LYS A 123 -1.58 4.36 -5.07
C LYS A 123 -1.91 5.79 -4.62
N TRP A 124 -1.99 5.97 -3.32
CA TRP A 124 -2.47 7.18 -2.64
C TRP A 124 -1.40 7.75 -1.71
N TRP A 125 -1.41 9.07 -1.55
CA TRP A 125 -0.56 9.78 -0.61
C TRP A 125 -1.39 10.71 0.23
N ALA A 126 -1.02 10.87 1.49
CA ALA A 126 -1.53 11.98 2.25
C ALA A 126 -0.95 13.29 1.71
N THR A 127 -1.71 14.38 1.80
CA THR A 127 -1.28 15.73 1.40
C THR A 127 -0.69 16.51 2.58
N ARG A 128 -0.81 15.96 3.79
CA ARG A 128 -0.29 16.49 5.05
C ARG A 128 0.14 15.35 5.97
N GLU A 129 0.90 15.69 7.00
CA GLU A 129 1.14 14.78 8.12
C GLU A 129 -0.17 14.42 8.82
N TYR A 130 -0.24 13.22 9.36
CA TYR A 130 -1.44 12.68 9.97
C TYR A 130 -1.08 11.80 11.17
N ASN A 131 -2.08 11.50 11.99
CA ASN A 131 -1.92 10.68 13.16
C ASN A 131 -2.66 9.36 12.97
N VAL A 132 -2.04 8.26 13.38
CA VAL A 132 -2.66 6.94 13.33
C VAL A 132 -2.59 6.26 14.66
N LEU A 133 -3.59 5.44 14.96
CA LEU A 133 -3.51 4.48 16.04
C LEU A 133 -2.91 3.18 15.49
N GLU A 134 -1.82 2.72 16.08
CA GLU A 134 -1.16 1.46 15.67
C GLU A 134 -1.69 0.31 16.53
N PHE A 135 -1.95 -0.84 15.91
CA PHE A 135 -2.29 -2.11 16.57
C PHE A 135 -1.26 -3.18 16.21
N LEU A 136 0.03 -2.81 16.32
CA LEU A 136 1.18 -3.57 15.82
C LEU A 136 2.07 -3.98 17.00
N TYR A 137 1.59 -4.87 17.86
CA TYR A 137 2.26 -5.16 19.14
C TYR A 137 2.54 -6.64 19.41
N ASP A 138 2.30 -7.50 18.41
CA ASP A 138 2.52 -8.94 18.53
C ASP A 138 3.78 -9.37 17.74
N ASP A 139 4.81 -9.78 18.49
CA ASP A 139 6.09 -10.26 17.96
C ASP A 139 5.97 -11.65 17.32
N GLU A 140 4.99 -12.45 17.72
CA GLU A 140 4.79 -13.82 17.21
C GLU A 140 4.15 -13.79 15.81
N VAL A 141 3.44 -12.70 15.52
CA VAL A 141 2.70 -12.49 14.28
C VAL A 141 3.65 -12.11 13.14
N LEU A 142 4.69 -11.32 13.36
CA LEU A 142 5.47 -10.70 12.28
C LEU A 142 6.75 -11.48 11.91
N GLN A 143 6.69 -12.18 10.78
CA GLN A 143 7.71 -13.16 10.40
C GLN A 143 8.87 -12.62 9.53
N THR A 144 8.76 -11.40 8.96
CA THR A 144 9.79 -10.83 8.06
C THR A 144 10.58 -9.68 8.68
N GLU A 145 11.78 -9.44 8.18
CA GLU A 145 12.64 -8.34 8.65
C GLU A 145 12.03 -6.95 8.43
N SER A 146 11.32 -6.74 7.32
CA SER A 146 10.60 -5.47 7.06
C SER A 146 9.52 -5.22 8.09
N ALA A 147 8.68 -6.22 8.37
CA ALA A 147 7.65 -6.12 9.40
C ALA A 147 8.28 -5.98 10.80
N LYS A 148 9.31 -6.77 11.13
CA LYS A 148 10.04 -6.62 12.38
C LYS A 148 10.65 -5.22 12.56
N SER A 149 11.07 -4.54 11.49
CA SER A 149 11.63 -3.18 11.59
C SER A 149 10.61 -2.08 11.92
N ILE A 150 9.34 -2.24 11.49
CA ILE A 150 8.26 -1.31 11.83
C ILE A 150 7.76 -1.63 13.23
N ASN A 151 7.51 -2.91 13.51
CA ASN A 151 7.10 -3.38 14.83
C ASN A 151 8.14 -3.05 15.92
N SER A 152 9.43 -3.25 15.66
CA SER A 152 10.47 -2.92 16.64
C SER A 152 10.48 -1.44 17.01
N ARG A 153 10.13 -0.54 16.07
CA ARG A 153 9.94 0.88 16.37
C ARG A 153 8.69 1.14 17.20
N SER A 154 7.55 0.54 16.84
CA SER A 154 6.30 0.66 17.62
C SER A 154 6.45 0.08 19.02
N LEU A 155 7.15 -1.05 19.18
CA LEU A 155 7.45 -1.67 20.46
C LEU A 155 8.51 -0.95 21.26
N ALA A 156 9.55 -0.41 20.63
CA ALA A 156 10.54 0.42 21.33
C ALA A 156 9.85 1.66 21.91
N ARG A 157 9.04 2.33 21.11
CA ARG A 157 8.23 3.46 21.57
C ARG A 157 7.27 3.06 22.68
N LEU A 158 6.58 1.92 22.53
CA LEU A 158 5.72 1.42 23.60
C LEU A 158 6.53 1.21 24.87
N LYS A 159 7.67 0.51 24.81
CA LYS A 159 8.58 0.31 25.96
C LYS A 159 9.05 1.60 26.61
N GLU A 160 9.32 2.65 25.82
CA GLU A 160 9.64 3.99 26.35
C GLU A 160 8.47 4.55 27.18
N ILE A 161 7.24 4.47 26.66
CA ILE A 161 6.03 4.86 27.39
C ILE A 161 5.83 3.99 28.65
N LEU A 162 6.04 2.67 28.54
CA LEU A 162 5.89 1.74 29.67
C LEU A 162 6.92 2.00 30.76
N ALA A 163 8.12 2.47 30.42
CA ALA A 163 9.15 2.83 31.39
C ALA A 163 8.74 4.04 32.27
N GLU A 164 7.85 4.88 31.76
CA GLU A 164 7.27 6.02 32.49
C GLU A 164 6.05 5.63 33.34
N LEU A 165 5.53 4.41 33.18
CA LEU A 165 4.35 3.88 33.89
C LEU A 165 4.76 2.72 34.82
N PRO A 166 5.29 3.01 36.03
CA PRO A 166 5.75 1.98 36.94
C PRO A 166 4.61 1.03 37.34
N GLY A 167 4.86 -0.28 37.22
CA GLY A 167 3.96 -1.34 37.69
C GLY A 167 2.93 -1.88 36.70
N SER A 168 2.57 -1.16 35.63
CA SER A 168 1.56 -1.60 34.65
C SER A 168 2.10 -1.90 33.24
N GLY A 169 3.43 -1.86 33.07
CA GLY A 169 4.06 -1.99 31.76
C GLY A 169 3.75 -3.31 31.02
N ALA A 170 3.91 -4.43 31.72
CA ALA A 170 3.64 -5.76 31.16
C ALA A 170 2.15 -5.98 30.86
N ASP A 171 1.29 -5.40 31.70
CA ASP A 171 -0.16 -5.49 31.59
C ASP A 171 -0.67 -4.70 30.37
N LEU A 172 -0.18 -3.47 30.17
CA LEU A 172 -0.52 -2.68 28.98
C LEU A 172 -0.05 -3.38 27.70
N LEU A 173 1.15 -3.96 27.69
CA LEU A 173 1.62 -4.75 26.55
C LEU A 173 0.70 -5.95 26.28
N THR A 174 0.20 -6.60 27.33
CA THR A 174 -0.75 -7.72 27.22
C THR A 174 -2.06 -7.27 26.58
N VAL A 175 -2.62 -6.13 27.02
CA VAL A 175 -3.83 -5.53 26.41
C VAL A 175 -3.58 -5.18 24.93
N CYS A 176 -2.44 -4.54 24.62
CA CYS A 176 -2.07 -4.18 23.25
C CYS A 176 -1.96 -5.41 22.33
N ARG A 177 -1.37 -6.51 22.82
CA ARG A 177 -1.27 -7.78 22.08
C ARG A 177 -2.64 -8.41 21.87
N PHE A 178 -3.47 -8.45 22.91
CA PHE A 178 -4.83 -8.95 22.83
C PHE A 178 -5.64 -8.23 21.75
N VAL A 179 -5.61 -6.90 21.74
CA VAL A 179 -6.29 -6.09 20.72
C VAL A 179 -5.71 -6.36 19.32
N SER A 180 -4.39 -6.46 19.19
CA SER A 180 -3.72 -6.72 17.90
C SER A 180 -4.15 -8.08 17.32
N LYS A 181 -4.31 -9.11 18.15
CA LYS A 181 -4.75 -10.45 17.75
C LYS A 181 -6.17 -10.44 17.18
N HIS A 182 -7.08 -9.63 17.71
CA HIS A 182 -8.44 -9.53 17.18
C HIS A 182 -8.55 -8.90 15.79
N PHE A 183 -7.50 -8.24 15.29
CA PHE A 183 -7.43 -7.84 13.87
C PHE A 183 -7.06 -9.02 12.95
N LEU A 184 -6.59 -10.13 13.51
CA LEU A 184 -6.22 -11.35 12.79
C LEU A 184 -7.33 -12.39 12.74
N ASP A 185 -8.27 -12.32 13.67
CA ASP A 185 -9.42 -13.22 13.74
C ASP A 185 -10.39 -12.98 12.57
N ASP A 186 -11.16 -14.01 12.22
CA ASP A 186 -12.28 -13.89 11.27
C ASP A 186 -13.58 -13.40 11.94
N ASN A 187 -13.60 -13.31 13.28
CA ASN A 187 -14.66 -12.63 14.02
C ASN A 187 -14.29 -11.14 14.20
N TYR A 188 -14.91 -10.29 13.38
CA TYR A 188 -14.60 -8.86 13.37
C TYR A 188 -15.30 -8.06 14.48
N THR A 189 -16.11 -8.67 15.35
CA THR A 189 -16.91 -7.93 16.36
C THR A 189 -16.08 -6.97 17.21
N VAL A 190 -14.92 -7.43 17.69
CA VAL A 190 -14.04 -6.62 18.55
C VAL A 190 -13.33 -5.54 17.75
N SER A 191 -12.70 -5.93 16.64
CA SER A 191 -11.89 -5.03 15.82
C SER A 191 -12.76 -3.99 15.11
N SER A 192 -13.95 -4.34 14.65
CA SER A 192 -14.92 -3.43 14.01
C SER A 192 -15.42 -2.37 14.98
N LYS A 193 -15.87 -2.77 16.18
CA LYS A 193 -16.33 -1.86 17.25
C LYS A 193 -15.22 -0.92 17.68
N LEU A 194 -14.04 -1.45 17.99
CA LEU A 194 -12.91 -0.63 18.41
C LEU A 194 -12.51 0.37 17.32
N SER A 195 -12.40 -0.10 16.07
CA SER A 195 -12.04 0.76 14.94
C SER A 195 -13.07 1.84 14.69
N HIS A 196 -14.36 1.52 14.79
CA HIS A 196 -15.44 2.49 14.68
C HIS A 196 -15.33 3.55 15.78
N SER A 197 -15.16 3.16 17.04
CA SER A 197 -15.03 4.10 18.14
C SER A 197 -13.76 4.95 18.07
N VAL A 198 -12.71 4.51 17.35
CA VAL A 198 -11.53 5.35 17.11
C VAL A 198 -11.75 6.30 15.93
N LEU A 199 -12.28 5.80 14.82
CA LEU A 199 -12.37 6.54 13.56
C LEU A 199 -13.57 7.50 13.49
N TYR A 200 -14.67 7.17 14.16
CA TYR A 200 -15.94 7.87 14.05
C TYR A 200 -16.43 8.56 15.33
N SER A 201 -15.73 8.40 16.46
CA SER A 201 -16.11 9.14 17.67
C SER A 201 -15.89 10.63 17.46
N GLU A 202 -16.94 11.44 17.63
CA GLU A 202 -16.85 12.90 17.68
C GLU A 202 -15.85 13.27 18.78
N LYS A 203 -14.69 13.83 18.39
CA LYS A 203 -13.62 14.25 19.31
C LYS A 203 -13.48 13.29 20.49
N SER A 204 -13.02 12.08 20.17
CA SER A 204 -12.79 11.01 21.12
C SER A 204 -12.36 11.57 22.50
N ALA A 205 -13.18 11.33 23.53
CA ALA A 205 -13.19 12.03 24.83
C ALA A 205 -11.91 11.92 25.68
N ILE A 206 -10.79 11.53 25.09
CA ILE A 206 -9.64 10.94 25.77
C ILE A 206 -8.34 11.66 25.40
N SER A 207 -8.28 12.28 24.22
CA SER A 207 -7.24 13.25 23.89
C SER A 207 -7.91 14.46 23.29
N GLU A 208 -8.33 15.40 24.14
CA GLU A 208 -8.83 16.72 23.73
C GLU A 208 -7.90 17.44 22.74
N HIS A 209 -6.66 16.96 22.58
CA HIS A 209 -5.59 17.61 21.83
C HIS A 209 -5.07 16.84 20.62
N VAL A 210 -5.47 15.59 20.38
CA VAL A 210 -4.92 14.79 19.27
C VAL A 210 -6.04 14.10 18.48
N GLU A 211 -6.19 14.51 17.22
CA GLU A 211 -7.08 13.89 16.25
C GLU A 211 -6.44 12.62 15.66
N VAL A 212 -7.17 11.51 15.66
CA VAL A 212 -6.76 10.26 14.97
C VAL A 212 -7.39 10.23 13.59
N HIS A 213 -6.54 10.10 12.56
CA HIS A 213 -6.96 10.16 11.17
C HIS A 213 -7.12 8.77 10.53
N GLY A 214 -6.42 7.77 11.07
CA GLY A 214 -6.45 6.41 10.56
C GLY A 214 -5.97 5.37 11.56
N LEU A 215 -6.05 4.10 11.15
CA LEU A 215 -5.60 2.94 11.91
C LEU A 215 -4.57 2.17 11.10
N TRP A 216 -3.53 1.66 11.76
CA TRP A 216 -2.58 0.71 11.20
C TRP A 216 -2.70 -0.61 11.97
N TYR A 217 -2.93 -1.70 11.26
CA TYR A 217 -3.18 -3.01 11.87
C TYR A 217 -2.56 -4.13 11.03
N PRO A 218 -2.26 -5.30 11.62
CA PRO A 218 -1.57 -6.36 10.91
C PRO A 218 -2.43 -6.93 9.79
N SER A 219 -1.77 -7.38 8.73
CA SER A 219 -2.42 -8.15 7.69
C SER A 219 -2.58 -9.62 8.12
N VAL A 220 -3.63 -10.29 7.64
CA VAL A 220 -3.77 -11.75 7.81
C VAL A 220 -3.07 -12.51 6.70
N VAL A 221 -2.83 -11.87 5.55
CA VAL A 221 -2.11 -12.51 4.46
C VAL A 221 -0.60 -12.54 4.72
N LYS A 222 0.11 -13.41 3.99
CA LYS A 222 1.58 -13.54 4.04
C LYS A 222 2.18 -13.95 5.40
N LYS A 223 1.50 -14.76 6.21
CA LYS A 223 1.94 -15.01 7.60
C LYS A 223 2.16 -13.69 8.35
N HIS A 224 1.26 -12.74 8.09
CA HIS A 224 1.27 -11.40 8.67
C HIS A 224 2.48 -10.53 8.30
N ASP A 225 3.13 -10.82 7.18
CA ASP A 225 4.14 -9.96 6.57
C ASP A 225 3.50 -8.81 5.78
N GLY A 226 2.91 -7.87 6.51
CA GLY A 226 2.26 -6.70 5.92
C GLY A 226 1.39 -5.93 6.90
N TYR A 227 1.13 -4.67 6.57
CA TYR A 227 0.26 -3.80 7.36
C TYR A 227 -0.86 -3.25 6.51
N ASN A 228 -2.06 -3.43 7.02
CA ASN A 228 -3.24 -2.78 6.50
C ASN A 228 -3.40 -1.41 7.17
N VAL A 229 -4.09 -0.53 6.46
CA VAL A 229 -4.48 0.77 6.95
C VAL A 229 -5.95 1.02 6.69
N ALA A 230 -6.59 1.74 7.59
CA ALA A 230 -7.96 2.22 7.43
C ALA A 230 -8.05 3.72 7.72
N PHE A 231 -8.74 4.45 6.85
CA PHE A 231 -8.99 5.89 7.01
C PHE A 231 -10.48 6.18 6.88
N THR A 232 -10.94 7.26 7.52
CA THR A 232 -12.30 7.76 7.30
C THR A 232 -12.46 8.29 5.87
N PRO A 233 -13.68 8.26 5.30
CA PRO A 233 -13.95 8.83 4.00
C PRO A 233 -13.61 10.32 3.91
N ASP A 234 -13.85 11.08 4.97
CA ASP A 234 -13.58 12.52 5.02
C ASP A 234 -12.07 12.80 4.96
N PHE A 235 -11.26 12.06 5.74
CA PHE A 235 -9.81 12.18 5.65
C PHE A 235 -9.29 11.85 4.25
N VAL A 236 -9.82 10.81 3.60
CA VAL A 236 -9.41 10.44 2.23
C VAL A 236 -9.77 11.54 1.24
N LYS A 237 -10.96 12.13 1.37
CA LYS A 237 -11.45 13.20 0.50
C LYS A 237 -10.65 14.50 0.66
N GLU A 238 -10.30 14.86 1.89
CA GLU A 238 -9.70 16.16 2.22
C GLU A 238 -8.18 16.13 2.22
N SER A 239 -7.60 15.00 2.63
CA SER A 239 -6.19 14.89 2.99
C SER A 239 -5.45 13.78 2.25
N MET A 240 -6.08 13.11 1.28
CA MET A 240 -5.40 12.13 0.44
C MET A 240 -5.55 12.44 -1.06
N SER A 241 -4.54 12.05 -1.83
CA SER A 241 -4.48 12.23 -3.27
C SER A 241 -4.16 10.91 -3.95
N LEU A 242 -5.05 10.47 -4.83
CA LEU A 242 -4.78 9.39 -5.77
C LEU A 242 -3.77 9.87 -6.80
N ARG A 243 -2.66 9.14 -6.97
CA ARG A 243 -1.61 9.50 -7.93
C ARG A 243 -1.61 8.59 -9.14
N LEU A 244 -1.68 7.28 -8.90
CA LEU A 244 -1.53 6.25 -9.91
C LEU A 244 -2.52 5.12 -9.67
N VAL A 245 -2.90 4.45 -10.76
CA VAL A 245 -3.68 3.21 -10.74
C VAL A 245 -3.03 2.23 -11.69
N TYR A 246 -2.83 0.99 -11.27
CA TYR A 246 -2.35 -0.08 -12.14
C TYR A 246 -3.51 -1.00 -12.48
N GLU A 247 -3.64 -1.38 -13.74
CA GLU A 247 -4.47 -2.50 -14.19
C GLU A 247 -3.58 -3.75 -14.19
N TYR A 248 -3.75 -4.63 -13.21
CA TYR A 248 -3.03 -5.89 -13.11
C TYR A 248 -3.86 -7.06 -13.63
N LEU A 249 -3.17 -7.99 -14.29
CA LEU A 249 -3.64 -9.35 -14.54
C LEU A 249 -2.87 -10.30 -13.64
N VAL A 250 -3.53 -10.85 -12.62
CA VAL A 250 -2.95 -11.86 -11.74
C VAL A 250 -2.80 -13.16 -12.52
N LYS A 251 -1.60 -13.72 -12.50
CA LYS A 251 -1.22 -14.95 -13.21
C LYS A 251 -1.06 -16.13 -12.28
N ASP A 252 -0.57 -15.87 -11.08
CA ASP A 252 -0.28 -16.86 -10.08
C ASP A 252 -0.30 -16.21 -8.70
N ASN A 253 -0.76 -16.94 -7.70
CA ASN A 253 -0.79 -16.52 -6.30
C ASN A 253 -0.32 -17.68 -5.45
N THR A 254 0.87 -17.52 -4.86
CA THR A 254 1.49 -18.55 -4.02
C THR A 254 1.88 -17.95 -2.69
N ASP A 255 2.17 -18.79 -1.70
CA ASP A 255 2.69 -18.34 -0.40
C ASP A 255 3.99 -17.51 -0.53
N LYS A 256 4.73 -17.69 -1.63
CA LYS A 256 5.99 -16.97 -1.91
C LYS A 256 5.78 -15.59 -2.53
N GLY A 257 4.59 -15.26 -3.03
CA GLY A 257 4.37 -14.02 -3.78
C GLY A 257 3.23 -14.11 -4.79
N VAL A 258 2.81 -12.94 -5.28
CA VAL A 258 1.87 -12.83 -6.41
C VAL A 258 2.63 -12.55 -7.69
N ARG A 259 2.36 -13.33 -8.74
CA ARG A 259 2.82 -13.03 -10.10
C ARG A 259 1.74 -12.26 -10.83
N VAL A 260 2.08 -11.05 -11.27
CA VAL A 260 1.16 -10.18 -11.99
C VAL A 260 1.75 -9.73 -13.32
N SER A 261 0.88 -9.38 -14.28
CA SER A 261 1.25 -8.63 -15.47
C SER A 261 0.55 -7.27 -15.45
N ILE A 262 1.30 -6.19 -15.62
CA ILE A 262 0.71 -4.85 -15.81
C ILE A 262 0.10 -4.79 -17.20
N LYS A 263 -1.19 -4.45 -17.28
CA LYS A 263 -1.91 -4.25 -18.54
C LYS A 263 -2.08 -2.78 -18.88
N GLY A 264 -2.17 -1.95 -17.87
CA GLY A 264 -2.30 -0.51 -18.05
C GLY A 264 -1.89 0.26 -16.80
N VAL A 265 -1.60 1.53 -17.01
CA VAL A 265 -1.34 2.51 -15.96
C VAL A 265 -2.32 3.65 -16.15
N GLY A 266 -3.12 3.89 -15.13
CA GLY A 266 -4.02 5.02 -14.99
C GLY A 266 -3.32 6.15 -14.24
N MET A 267 -3.33 7.32 -14.83
CA MET A 267 -2.81 8.55 -14.23
C MET A 267 -3.92 9.48 -13.84
N VAL A 268 -3.80 10.13 -12.68
CA VAL A 268 -4.82 11.07 -12.22
C VAL A 268 -4.58 12.46 -12.76
N ASP A 269 -5.56 12.98 -13.51
CA ASP A 269 -5.73 14.42 -13.72
C ASP A 269 -6.51 14.98 -12.53
N GLY A 270 -5.77 15.53 -11.55
CA GLY A 270 -6.36 16.04 -10.30
C GLY A 270 -7.32 17.21 -10.51
N ALA A 271 -7.14 18.00 -11.58
CA ALA A 271 -8.02 19.13 -11.88
C ALA A 271 -9.38 18.63 -12.40
N ARG A 272 -9.38 17.56 -13.18
CA ARG A 272 -10.60 16.99 -13.78
C ARG A 272 -11.20 15.84 -12.99
N GLN A 273 -10.51 15.34 -11.96
CA GLN A 273 -10.92 14.16 -11.16
C GLN A 273 -11.15 12.92 -12.04
N VAL A 274 -10.29 12.75 -13.06
CA VAL A 274 -10.33 11.60 -13.98
C VAL A 274 -9.03 10.82 -13.99
N VAL A 275 -9.13 9.55 -14.33
CA VAL A 275 -8.01 8.65 -14.57
C VAL A 275 -7.81 8.47 -16.07
N MET A 276 -6.64 8.87 -16.56
CA MET A 276 -6.19 8.72 -17.94
C MET A 276 -5.40 7.42 -18.08
N TRP A 277 -5.88 6.49 -18.90
CA TRP A 277 -5.29 5.17 -19.05
C TRP A 277 -4.26 5.11 -20.18
N PHE A 278 -3.15 4.44 -19.89
CA PHE A 278 -2.10 4.09 -20.83
C PHE A 278 -1.93 2.58 -20.87
N ASP A 279 -1.92 2.00 -22.06
CA ASP A 279 -1.58 0.60 -22.25
C ASP A 279 -0.09 0.39 -22.02
N VAL A 280 0.25 -0.64 -21.24
CA VAL A 280 1.62 -1.09 -21.06
C VAL A 280 1.85 -2.25 -22.02
N ALA A 281 2.47 -1.94 -23.15
CA ALA A 281 2.97 -2.95 -24.05
C ALA A 281 4.45 -3.16 -23.75
N LEU A 282 4.79 -4.27 -23.11
CA LEU A 282 6.11 -4.84 -23.25
C LEU A 282 6.17 -5.40 -24.67
N ARG A 283 6.73 -4.63 -25.60
CA ARG A 283 7.19 -5.22 -26.84
C ARG A 283 8.31 -6.18 -26.44
N GLU A 284 8.22 -7.45 -26.85
CA GLU A 284 9.47 -8.19 -27.04
C GLU A 284 10.36 -7.26 -27.85
N PRO A 285 11.59 -6.96 -27.40
CA PRO A 285 12.48 -6.17 -28.21
C PRO A 285 12.49 -6.87 -29.57
N GLU A 286 12.10 -6.18 -30.64
CA GLU A 286 12.60 -6.56 -31.95
C GLU A 286 14.11 -6.37 -31.82
N PHE A 287 14.82 -7.41 -31.39
CA PHE A 287 16.24 -7.39 -31.13
C PHE A 287 16.94 -7.21 -32.48
N ARG A 288 17.01 -5.97 -32.96
CA ARG A 288 17.86 -5.56 -34.07
C ARG A 288 19.16 -4.92 -33.58
N ARG A 289 19.24 -4.50 -32.31
CA ARG A 289 20.50 -4.18 -31.61
C ARG A 289 20.37 -4.45 -30.10
N ILE A 290 21.11 -5.43 -29.59
CA ILE A 290 21.51 -5.47 -28.16
C ILE A 290 22.81 -4.69 -28.09
N GLN A 291 22.80 -3.50 -27.51
CA GLN A 291 24.04 -2.85 -27.11
C GLN A 291 24.44 -3.43 -25.76
N CYS A 292 25.32 -4.43 -25.81
CA CYS A 292 25.99 -4.94 -24.63
C CYS A 292 27.19 -4.02 -24.38
N VAL A 293 27.12 -3.18 -23.35
CA VAL A 293 28.33 -2.49 -22.86
C VAL A 293 29.12 -3.53 -22.08
N ILE A 294 30.10 -4.12 -22.73
CA ILE A 294 31.14 -4.92 -22.09
C ILE A 294 32.32 -3.96 -21.93
N GLU A 295 32.71 -3.66 -20.70
CA GLU A 295 33.95 -2.92 -20.47
C GLU A 295 35.14 -3.84 -20.84
N GLY A 296 35.68 -3.60 -22.03
CA GLY A 296 36.83 -4.26 -22.64
C GLY A 296 37.03 -3.76 -24.08
N ASP A 297 38.29 -3.61 -24.52
CA ASP A 297 38.68 -2.87 -25.73
C ASP A 297 38.22 -3.49 -27.07
N PHE A 298 36.94 -3.39 -27.47
CA PHE A 298 36.53 -3.55 -28.89
C PHE A 298 35.25 -2.76 -29.23
N ILE A 299 35.22 -2.16 -30.43
CA ILE A 299 34.03 -1.55 -31.06
C ILE A 299 33.54 -2.49 -32.18
N VAL A 300 32.23 -2.73 -32.24
CA VAL A 300 31.57 -3.36 -33.40
C VAL A 300 30.50 -2.41 -33.94
N ASP A 301 30.66 -2.02 -35.20
CA ASP A 301 29.73 -1.18 -35.97
C ASP A 301 28.81 -2.06 -36.82
N ILE A 302 27.50 -1.77 -36.83
CA ILE A 302 26.55 -2.45 -37.73
C ILE A 302 25.41 -1.51 -38.16
N GLY A 303 25.64 -0.71 -39.20
CA GLY A 303 24.71 -0.46 -40.31
C GLY A 303 23.49 0.46 -40.07
N GLU A 304 23.24 1.31 -41.07
CA GLU A 304 22.19 2.33 -41.16
C GLU A 304 20.81 1.77 -41.55
N GLU A 305 19.74 2.32 -40.97
CA GLU A 305 18.58 2.85 -41.71
C GLU A 305 17.64 3.58 -40.72
N SER A 306 17.03 4.67 -41.18
CA SER A 306 16.23 5.61 -40.37
C SER A 306 14.76 5.60 -40.80
N VAL A 307 13.84 5.72 -39.83
CA VAL A 307 12.44 6.08 -40.08
C VAL A 307 11.97 7.11 -39.05
N PHE A 308 11.49 8.24 -39.57
CA PHE A 308 10.89 9.38 -38.85
C PHE A 308 9.41 9.12 -38.49
N CYS A 309 8.93 9.71 -37.40
CA CYS A 309 7.56 10.24 -37.29
C CYS A 309 7.45 11.30 -36.16
N SER A 310 6.69 12.37 -36.43
CA SER A 310 6.64 13.62 -35.67
C SER A 310 5.32 13.82 -34.88
N GLY A 311 5.42 14.56 -33.77
CA GLY A 311 4.42 15.58 -33.38
C GLY A 311 3.59 15.34 -32.11
N VAL A 312 3.95 16.00 -30.99
CA VAL A 312 3.04 16.44 -29.91
C VAL A 312 3.60 17.72 -29.26
N HIS A 313 2.72 18.65 -28.86
CA HIS A 313 3.02 19.93 -28.21
C HIS A 313 3.97 19.82 -26.99
N GLN A 314 4.90 20.79 -26.91
CA GLN A 314 6.07 20.79 -26.03
C GLN A 314 5.78 20.89 -24.51
N SER A 315 4.62 21.42 -24.11
CA SER A 315 4.28 21.67 -22.69
C SER A 315 3.79 20.42 -21.94
N ASP A 316 3.24 19.43 -22.64
CA ASP A 316 2.70 18.22 -22.01
C ASP A 316 3.77 17.14 -21.76
N ALA A 317 4.84 17.14 -22.55
CA ALA A 317 5.88 16.12 -22.49
C ALA A 317 6.70 16.14 -21.20
N THR A 318 7.06 17.32 -20.68
CA THR A 318 7.87 17.46 -19.45
C THR A 318 7.09 17.04 -18.20
N THR A 319 5.79 17.32 -18.16
CA THR A 319 4.88 16.88 -17.11
C THR A 319 4.76 15.36 -17.13
N VAL A 320 4.51 14.77 -18.30
CA VAL A 320 4.46 13.31 -18.47
C VAL A 320 5.81 12.67 -18.09
N LEU A 321 6.95 13.23 -18.51
CA LEU A 321 8.28 12.69 -18.17
C LEU A 321 8.58 12.70 -16.65
N ASN A 322 8.31 13.79 -15.94
CA ASN A 322 8.64 13.89 -14.52
C ASN A 322 7.58 13.25 -13.60
N THR A 323 6.31 13.22 -14.00
CA THR A 323 5.21 12.68 -13.17
C THR A 323 4.82 11.25 -13.52
N VAL A 324 5.08 10.77 -14.75
CA VAL A 324 4.81 9.37 -15.17
C VAL A 324 6.06 8.53 -15.05
N PHE A 325 7.14 8.96 -15.70
CA PHE A 325 8.24 8.07 -16.02
C PHE A 325 9.09 7.76 -14.79
N LYS A 326 9.52 8.79 -14.05
CA LYS A 326 10.34 8.62 -12.85
C LYS A 326 9.67 7.77 -11.76
N PRO A 327 8.38 7.99 -11.39
CA PRO A 327 7.74 7.17 -10.35
C PRO A 327 7.46 5.74 -10.80
N VAL A 328 7.00 5.52 -12.04
CA VAL A 328 6.75 4.17 -12.57
C VAL A 328 8.05 3.38 -12.68
N ILE A 329 9.13 4.01 -13.15
CA ILE A 329 10.47 3.41 -13.23
C ILE A 329 11.03 3.15 -11.83
N ALA A 330 10.88 4.07 -10.87
CA ALA A 330 11.34 3.87 -9.49
C ALA A 330 10.57 2.74 -8.78
N ASP A 331 9.26 2.63 -9.00
CA ASP A 331 8.46 1.53 -8.47
C ASP A 331 8.83 0.19 -9.12
N LEU A 332 9.13 0.17 -10.43
CA LEU A 332 9.64 -1.01 -11.13
C LEU A 332 11.07 -1.37 -10.67
N ALA A 333 11.91 -0.38 -10.40
CA ALA A 333 13.26 -0.52 -9.86
C ALA A 333 13.27 -1.17 -8.46
N GLY A 334 12.25 -0.93 -7.64
CA GLY A 334 12.07 -1.60 -6.35
C GLY A 334 12.00 -3.14 -6.44
N TYR A 335 11.72 -3.68 -7.62
CA TYR A 335 11.72 -5.12 -7.89
C TYR A 335 12.97 -5.62 -8.62
N ILE A 336 13.83 -4.74 -9.18
CA ILE A 336 14.87 -5.15 -10.14
C ILE A 336 16.23 -4.41 -10.02
N GLY A 337 16.35 -3.24 -9.37
CA GLY A 337 17.61 -2.49 -9.17
C GLY A 337 17.57 -1.04 -9.72
N THR A 338 18.66 -0.28 -9.56
CA THR A 338 18.74 1.17 -9.89
C THR A 338 18.68 1.47 -11.39
N ILE A 339 18.05 2.58 -11.77
CA ILE A 339 17.84 2.99 -13.16
C ILE A 339 18.29 4.44 -13.33
N ASP A 340 19.24 4.69 -14.22
CA ASP A 340 19.65 6.05 -14.64
C ASP A 340 18.92 6.45 -15.93
N VAL A 341 18.43 7.69 -15.98
CA VAL A 341 17.66 8.21 -17.13
C VAL A 341 18.08 9.64 -17.45
N ASP A 342 18.54 9.87 -18.69
CA ASP A 342 18.84 11.19 -19.25
C ASP A 342 17.75 11.60 -20.29
N ILE A 343 17.30 12.87 -20.31
CA ILE A 343 15.96 13.23 -20.84
C ILE A 343 15.96 14.45 -21.79
N ALA A 344 15.30 14.31 -22.96
CA ALA A 344 14.88 15.41 -23.86
C ALA A 344 13.43 15.21 -24.44
N PRO A 345 12.68 16.27 -24.83
CA PRO A 345 11.20 16.22 -24.99
C PRO A 345 10.65 16.00 -26.43
N GLY A 346 9.56 15.22 -26.60
CA GLY A 346 8.61 15.23 -27.76
C GLY A 346 8.12 13.88 -28.37
N SER A 347 6.79 13.63 -28.39
CA SER A 347 6.02 12.50 -29.01
C SER A 347 6.34 11.04 -28.59
N LEU A 348 5.46 10.08 -28.96
CA LEU A 348 5.46 8.62 -28.64
C LEU A 348 6.61 8.21 -27.72
N ILE A 349 6.30 8.00 -26.43
CA ILE A 349 7.36 7.76 -25.45
C ILE A 349 7.80 6.30 -25.54
N GLU A 350 8.60 6.01 -26.56
CA GLU A 350 9.45 4.83 -26.66
C GLU A 350 10.77 5.21 -26.00
N ARG A 351 11.06 4.62 -24.84
CA ARG A 351 12.30 4.95 -24.12
C ARG A 351 13.09 3.70 -23.79
N PRO A 352 14.38 3.67 -24.17
CA PRO A 352 15.28 2.69 -23.64
C PRO A 352 15.43 2.95 -22.14
N VAL A 353 15.16 1.94 -21.34
CA VAL A 353 15.36 1.92 -19.90
C VAL A 353 16.45 0.89 -19.65
N SER A 354 17.52 1.30 -18.99
CA SER A 354 18.57 0.39 -18.54
C SER A 354 18.22 -0.07 -17.13
N ILE A 355 17.89 -1.35 -16.99
CA ILE A 355 17.52 -1.96 -15.71
C ILE A 355 18.77 -2.64 -15.17
N ASN A 356 19.46 -2.01 -14.22
CA ASN A 356 20.57 -2.67 -13.54
C ASN A 356 20.02 -3.77 -12.63
N LEU A 357 20.59 -4.96 -12.70
CA LEU A 357 20.18 -6.09 -11.87
C LEU A 357 20.85 -6.00 -10.50
N LEU A 358 20.08 -6.25 -9.44
CA LEU A 358 20.61 -6.34 -8.07
C LEU A 358 21.65 -7.45 -7.90
N GLU A 359 21.48 -8.55 -8.64
CA GLU A 359 22.46 -9.63 -8.75
C GLU A 359 22.68 -9.95 -10.24
N PRO A 360 23.94 -10.14 -10.70
CA PRO A 360 24.20 -10.46 -12.10
C PRO A 360 23.51 -11.76 -12.53
N LEU A 361 22.82 -11.72 -13.66
CA LEU A 361 22.20 -12.90 -14.26
C LEU A 361 23.27 -13.65 -15.06
N GLU A 362 23.60 -14.86 -14.62
CA GLU A 362 24.50 -15.75 -15.35
C GLU A 362 23.77 -16.43 -16.52
N VAL A 363 24.24 -16.19 -17.74
CA VAL A 363 23.71 -16.76 -18.98
C VAL A 363 24.78 -17.62 -19.62
N ILE A 364 24.44 -18.85 -20.02
CA ILE A 364 25.35 -19.70 -20.80
C ILE A 364 24.91 -19.66 -22.26
N HIS A 365 25.80 -19.21 -23.14
CA HIS A 365 25.57 -19.22 -24.58
C HIS A 365 26.80 -19.80 -25.29
N SER A 366 26.58 -20.78 -26.18
CA SER A 366 27.65 -21.48 -26.91
C SER A 366 28.76 -22.05 -26.00
N GLY A 367 28.40 -22.51 -24.80
CA GLY A 367 29.34 -23.08 -23.83
C GLY A 367 30.14 -22.06 -23.02
N GLN A 368 29.97 -20.76 -23.27
CA GLN A 368 30.58 -19.68 -22.49
C GLN A 368 29.58 -19.08 -21.49
N ARG A 369 30.09 -18.69 -20.32
CA ARG A 369 29.31 -18.00 -19.27
C ARG A 369 29.42 -16.49 -19.44
N TYR A 370 28.28 -15.81 -19.36
CA TYR A 370 28.14 -14.36 -19.44
C TYR A 370 27.44 -13.87 -18.18
N SER A 371 27.97 -12.81 -17.57
CA SER A 371 27.36 -12.17 -16.41
C SER A 371 26.62 -10.92 -16.87
N VAL A 372 25.30 -10.97 -16.92
CA VAL A 372 24.44 -9.85 -17.34
C VAL A 372 24.19 -8.98 -16.12
N LYS A 373 24.68 -7.73 -16.15
CA LYS A 373 24.52 -6.77 -15.04
C LYS A 373 23.39 -5.77 -15.26
N ALA A 374 22.95 -5.61 -16.50
CA ALA A 374 21.85 -4.71 -16.85
C ALA A 374 21.08 -5.23 -18.06
N ILE A 375 19.78 -4.96 -18.10
CA ILE A 375 18.90 -5.26 -19.22
C ILE A 375 18.39 -3.94 -19.80
N ASN A 376 18.69 -3.69 -21.07
CA ASN A 376 18.11 -2.56 -21.81
C ASN A 376 16.73 -2.97 -22.37
N ALA A 377 15.67 -2.30 -21.94
CA ALA A 377 14.30 -2.55 -22.39
C ALA A 377 13.68 -1.30 -23.01
N LEU A 378 12.89 -1.45 -24.07
CA LEU A 378 12.11 -0.34 -24.62
C LEU A 378 10.72 -0.34 -23.97
N VAL A 379 10.42 0.65 -23.15
CA VAL A 379 9.07 0.85 -22.61
C VAL A 379 8.29 1.74 -23.57
N VAL A 380 7.15 1.26 -24.06
CA VAL A 380 6.24 1.99 -24.95
C VAL A 380 4.90 2.21 -24.24
N LEU A 381 4.57 3.47 -23.94
CA LEU A 381 3.26 3.85 -23.40
C LEU A 381 2.36 4.36 -24.51
N ARG A 382 1.17 3.78 -24.64
CA ARG A 382 0.15 4.22 -25.63
C ARG A 382 -1.10 4.72 -24.91
N PRO A 383 -1.56 5.95 -25.16
CA PRO A 383 -2.84 6.42 -24.61
C PRO A 383 -3.98 5.50 -25.06
N ARG A 384 -4.82 5.07 -24.12
CA ARG A 384 -6.00 4.26 -24.40
C ARG A 384 -7.20 5.19 -24.61
N PHE A 385 -7.50 5.55 -25.86
CA PHE A 385 -8.74 6.25 -26.18
C PHE A 385 -9.88 5.23 -26.32
N LYS A 386 -10.70 5.05 -25.28
CA LYS A 386 -11.98 4.35 -25.46
C LYS A 386 -12.92 5.29 -26.22
N GLN A 387 -13.30 4.92 -27.45
CA GLN A 387 -14.44 5.56 -28.10
C GLN A 387 -15.65 5.39 -27.18
N ARG A 388 -16.26 6.51 -26.76
CA ARG A 388 -17.61 6.45 -26.19
C ARG A 388 -18.51 5.96 -27.31
N ASN A 389 -19.02 4.73 -27.20
CA ASN A 389 -20.16 4.32 -28.01
C ASN A 389 -21.29 5.30 -27.64
N GLY A 390 -21.64 6.15 -28.60
CA GLY A 390 -22.73 7.12 -28.49
C GLY A 390 -24.09 6.45 -28.54
#